data_AF-X0YI53-F1
#
_entry.id   AF-X0YI53-F1
#
_cell.length_a   1.000
_cell.length_b   1.000
_cell.length_c   1.000
_cell.angle_alpha   90.00
_cell.angle_beta   90.00
_cell.angle_gamma   90.00
#
_symmetry.space_group_name_H-M   'P 1'
#
loop_
_entity.id
_entity.type
_entity.pdbx_description
1 polymer ?
#
loop_
_entity_poly.entity_id
_entity_poly.type
_entity_poly.pdbx_seq_one_letter_code
_entity_poly.pdbx_strand_id
1 'polypeptide(L)'
;LELNKFDEAIGLIDKGISIIPNKVDLYRSKTAILMYFNEYSKLLDLLDEMLEKFPKIEKDLLMKKASVYKLLGNLDAGFKIVRELLEKNPEDKELLSFIAYWYQYLNKKDNALNAIEALIKSEQDKGEYYDSYGEILMNYEEYEEAVEQFQKAIKLSGSGWFIYQTYIKLGICFKELENYELAVEYLKKGKELTNKCICDHDLKKKWLAIADIFLTEIER
;
A
#
# COMPACT_ATOMS: atom_id res chain seq x y z
N LEU A 1 -19.07 5.03 26.25
CA LEU A 1 -19.95 5.53 25.17
C LEU A 1 -19.74 4.74 23.87
N GLU A 2 -18.51 4.44 23.48
CA GLU A 2 -18.22 3.69 22.24
C GLU A 2 -18.62 2.21 22.27
N LEU A 3 -18.40 1.49 23.39
CA LEU A 3 -18.84 0.09 23.53
C LEU A 3 -20.35 -0.08 23.40
N ASN A 4 -21.14 0.84 23.96
CA ASN A 4 -22.61 0.81 23.84
C ASN A 4 -23.07 1.02 22.39
N LYS A 5 -22.33 1.83 21.61
CA LYS A 5 -22.60 2.03 20.18
C LYS A 5 -22.17 0.81 19.34
N PHE A 6 -21.11 0.11 19.75
CA PHE A 6 -20.69 -1.14 19.12
C PHE A 6 -21.77 -2.22 19.23
N ASP A 7 -22.21 -2.51 20.45
CA ASP A 7 -23.19 -3.57 20.73
C ASP A 7 -24.54 -3.27 20.04
N GLU A 8 -24.99 -2.00 20.07
CA GLU A 8 -26.20 -1.58 19.37
C GLU A 8 -26.08 -1.76 17.86
N ALA A 9 -24.96 -1.32 17.26
CA ALA A 9 -24.78 -1.39 15.81
C ALA A 9 -24.63 -2.84 15.31
N ILE A 10 -23.90 -3.69 16.03
CA ILE A 10 -23.83 -5.13 15.74
C ILE A 10 -25.22 -5.77 15.89
N GLY A 11 -25.95 -5.47 16.97
CA GLY A 11 -27.29 -6.02 17.19
C GLY A 11 -28.30 -5.64 16.11
N LEU A 12 -28.24 -4.40 15.59
CA LEU A 12 -29.09 -3.97 14.47
C LEU A 12 -28.74 -4.70 13.17
N ILE A 13 -27.45 -4.87 12.87
CA ILE A 13 -27.02 -5.60 11.68
C ILE A 13 -27.37 -7.07 11.78
N ASP A 14 -27.21 -7.71 12.95
CA ASP A 14 -27.54 -9.12 13.14
C ASP A 14 -29.04 -9.39 12.97
N LYS A 15 -29.90 -8.47 13.41
CA LYS A 15 -31.34 -8.49 13.07
C LYS A 15 -31.57 -8.34 11.57
N GLY A 16 -30.83 -7.46 10.91
CA GLY A 16 -30.89 -7.33 9.46
C GLY A 16 -30.52 -8.63 8.74
N ILE A 17 -29.43 -9.28 9.17
CA ILE A 17 -28.94 -10.55 8.61
C ILE A 17 -29.95 -11.67 8.86
N SER A 18 -30.59 -11.72 10.04
CA SER A 18 -31.61 -12.74 10.30
C SER A 18 -32.85 -12.60 9.42
N ILE A 19 -33.22 -11.37 9.04
CA ILE A 19 -34.34 -11.09 8.14
C ILE A 19 -33.96 -11.33 6.67
N ILE A 20 -32.77 -10.88 6.25
CA ILE A 20 -32.30 -10.96 4.87
C ILE A 20 -30.90 -11.61 4.82
N PRO A 21 -30.80 -12.93 5.04
CA PRO A 21 -29.51 -13.58 5.21
C PRO A 21 -28.63 -13.50 3.96
N ASN A 22 -29.20 -13.47 2.75
CA ASN A 22 -28.41 -13.47 1.52
C ASN A 22 -28.01 -12.08 1.02
N LYS A 23 -28.15 -11.03 1.83
CA LYS A 23 -27.77 -9.67 1.44
C LYS A 23 -26.32 -9.36 1.86
N VAL A 24 -25.40 -9.49 0.91
CA VAL A 24 -23.95 -9.24 1.11
C VAL A 24 -23.63 -7.88 1.74
N ASP A 25 -24.42 -6.84 1.46
CA ASP A 25 -24.19 -5.50 2.01
C ASP A 25 -24.30 -5.47 3.54
N LEU A 26 -25.17 -6.28 4.14
CA LEU A 26 -25.29 -6.36 5.60
C LEU A 26 -24.02 -6.93 6.23
N TYR A 27 -23.45 -7.95 5.60
CA TYR A 27 -22.19 -8.55 6.01
C TYR A 27 -21.00 -7.60 5.79
N ARG A 28 -21.01 -6.83 4.70
CA ARG A 28 -20.01 -5.76 4.46
C ARG A 28 -20.10 -4.68 5.52
N SER A 29 -21.30 -4.26 5.91
CA SER A 29 -21.51 -3.34 7.02
C SER A 29 -20.99 -3.92 8.35
N LYS A 30 -21.29 -5.20 8.66
CA LYS A 30 -20.77 -5.88 9.85
C LYS A 30 -19.23 -5.93 9.84
N THR A 31 -18.63 -6.26 8.71
CA THR A 31 -17.17 -6.28 8.48
C THR A 31 -16.56 -4.91 8.76
N ALA A 32 -17.19 -3.83 8.27
CA ALA A 32 -16.71 -2.47 8.50
C ALA A 32 -16.77 -2.07 9.98
N ILE A 33 -17.83 -2.45 10.70
CA ILE A 33 -17.96 -2.21 12.14
C ILE A 33 -16.89 -2.99 12.90
N LEU A 34 -16.75 -4.29 12.65
CA LEU A 34 -15.74 -5.11 13.33
C LEU A 34 -14.32 -4.59 13.08
N MET A 35 -14.03 -4.10 11.87
CA MET A 35 -12.76 -3.46 11.56
C MET A 35 -12.56 -2.16 12.35
N TYR A 36 -13.58 -1.30 12.44
CA TYR A 36 -13.50 -0.02 13.16
C TYR A 36 -13.23 -0.20 14.67
N PHE A 37 -13.82 -1.24 15.27
CA PHE A 37 -13.61 -1.58 16.68
C PHE A 37 -12.44 -2.53 16.93
N ASN A 38 -11.63 -2.84 15.90
CA ASN A 38 -10.49 -3.76 15.96
C ASN A 38 -10.83 -5.18 16.46
N GLU A 39 -12.07 -5.62 16.22
CA GLU A 39 -12.58 -6.95 16.58
C GLU A 39 -12.15 -7.99 15.54
N TYR A 40 -10.83 -8.12 15.34
CA TYR A 40 -10.24 -8.88 14.24
C TYR A 40 -10.54 -10.38 14.30
N SER A 41 -10.62 -10.98 15.50
CA SER A 41 -10.97 -12.40 15.63
C SER A 41 -12.38 -12.67 15.10
N LYS A 42 -13.37 -11.89 15.56
CA LYS A 42 -14.77 -12.00 15.10
C LYS A 42 -14.89 -11.68 13.61
N LEU A 43 -14.06 -10.77 13.11
CA LEU A 43 -14.00 -10.44 11.70
C LEU A 43 -13.49 -11.62 10.85
N LEU A 44 -12.48 -12.36 11.32
CA LEU A 44 -12.01 -13.57 10.63
C LEU A 44 -13.12 -14.63 10.56
N ASP A 45 -13.83 -14.87 11.67
CA ASP A 45 -14.95 -15.82 11.71
C ASP A 45 -16.06 -15.42 10.74
N LEU A 46 -16.40 -14.12 10.70
CA LEU A 46 -17.40 -13.58 9.76
C LEU A 46 -16.94 -13.73 8.30
N LEU A 47 -15.66 -13.50 8.01
CA LEU A 47 -15.13 -13.65 6.66
C LEU A 47 -15.18 -15.11 6.20
N ASP A 48 -14.97 -16.06 7.10
CA ASP A 48 -15.12 -17.49 6.81
C ASP A 48 -16.57 -17.87 6.51
N GLU A 49 -17.54 -17.36 7.28
CA GLU A 49 -18.96 -17.50 6.94
C GLU A 49 -19.28 -16.89 5.55
N MET A 50 -18.75 -15.69 5.26
CA MET A 50 -18.99 -15.02 4.00
C MET A 50 -18.39 -15.77 2.80
N LEU A 51 -17.26 -16.45 2.97
CA LEU A 51 -16.62 -17.23 1.91
C LEU A 51 -17.50 -18.40 1.46
N GLU A 52 -18.14 -19.08 2.41
CA GLU A 52 -19.09 -20.16 2.10
C GLU A 52 -20.36 -19.62 1.41
N LYS A 53 -20.83 -18.45 1.85
CA LYS A 53 -22.13 -17.90 1.49
C LYS A 53 -22.12 -17.08 0.20
N PHE A 54 -20.99 -16.45 -0.11
CA PHE A 54 -20.83 -15.52 -1.23
C PHE A 54 -19.60 -15.86 -2.08
N PRO A 55 -19.54 -17.06 -2.70
CA PRO A 55 -18.35 -17.52 -3.44
C PRO A 55 -18.00 -16.61 -4.63
N LYS A 56 -18.94 -15.83 -5.16
CA LYS A 56 -18.69 -14.90 -6.27
C LYS A 56 -17.74 -13.74 -5.92
N ILE A 57 -17.57 -13.44 -4.64
CA ILE A 57 -16.69 -12.37 -4.16
C ILE A 57 -15.50 -12.93 -3.36
N GLU A 58 -15.16 -14.21 -3.58
CA GLU A 58 -14.09 -14.92 -2.87
C GLU A 58 -12.79 -14.11 -2.82
N LYS A 59 -12.36 -13.55 -3.96
CA LYS A 59 -11.13 -12.72 -4.03
C LYS A 59 -11.17 -11.56 -3.04
N ASP A 60 -12.24 -10.76 -3.05
CA ASP A 60 -12.38 -9.58 -2.18
C ASP A 60 -12.34 -9.98 -0.70
N LEU A 61 -13.02 -11.08 -0.35
CA LEU A 61 -13.06 -11.60 1.02
C LEU A 61 -11.70 -12.11 1.47
N LEU A 62 -11.01 -12.87 0.61
CA LEU A 62 -9.66 -13.38 0.86
C LEU A 62 -8.66 -12.22 1.01
N MET A 63 -8.75 -11.18 0.18
CA MET A 63 -7.92 -9.98 0.30
C MET A 63 -8.17 -9.22 1.61
N LYS A 64 -9.45 -9.13 2.02
CA LYS A 64 -9.81 -8.58 3.34
C LYS A 64 -9.18 -9.42 4.46
N LYS A 65 -9.28 -10.75 4.37
CA LYS A 65 -8.72 -11.70 5.34
C LYS A 65 -7.20 -11.57 5.45
N ALA A 66 -6.50 -11.49 4.32
CA ALA A 66 -5.05 -11.26 4.27
C ALA A 66 -4.65 -9.94 4.94
N SER A 67 -5.44 -8.87 4.74
CA SER A 67 -5.24 -7.58 5.37
C SER A 67 -5.46 -7.63 6.89
N VAL A 68 -6.44 -8.40 7.38
CA VAL A 68 -6.66 -8.62 8.82
C VAL A 68 -5.52 -9.41 9.44
N TYR A 69 -5.00 -10.43 8.77
CA TYR A 69 -3.83 -11.18 9.24
C TYR A 69 -2.58 -10.29 9.37
N LYS A 70 -2.39 -9.33 8.46
CA LYS A 70 -1.35 -8.31 8.60
C LYS A 70 -1.50 -7.49 9.87
N LEU A 71 -2.71 -7.02 10.18
CA LEU A 71 -2.99 -6.23 11.39
C LEU A 71 -2.73 -7.04 12.67
N LEU A 72 -2.95 -8.35 12.62
CA LEU A 72 -2.65 -9.28 13.71
C LEU A 72 -1.17 -9.69 13.78
N GLY A 73 -0.31 -9.21 12.87
CA GLY A 73 1.09 -9.61 12.77
C GLY A 73 1.32 -11.03 12.25
N ASN A 74 0.27 -11.74 11.84
CA ASN A 74 0.36 -13.08 11.26
C ASN A 74 0.59 -13.00 9.74
N LEU A 75 1.78 -12.55 9.36
CA LEU A 75 2.14 -12.33 7.96
C LEU A 75 2.12 -13.63 7.16
N ASP A 76 2.49 -14.77 7.74
CA ASP A 76 2.50 -16.05 7.01
C ASP A 76 1.10 -16.45 6.51
N ALA A 77 0.08 -16.27 7.34
CA ALA A 77 -1.31 -16.59 6.97
C ALA A 77 -1.83 -15.68 5.86
N GLY A 78 -1.61 -14.36 5.96
CA GLY A 78 -2.02 -13.43 4.92
C GLY A 78 -1.27 -13.64 3.61
N PHE A 79 0.02 -13.98 3.70
CA PHE A 79 0.87 -14.21 2.53
C PHE A 79 0.49 -15.50 1.80
N LYS A 80 0.10 -16.55 2.53
CA LYS A 80 -0.46 -17.78 1.95
C LYS A 80 -1.69 -17.47 1.09
N ILE A 81 -2.62 -16.65 1.59
CA ILE A 81 -3.83 -16.28 0.85
C ILE A 81 -3.49 -15.59 -0.47
N VAL A 82 -2.61 -14.58 -0.44
CA VAL A 82 -2.27 -13.81 -1.65
C VAL A 82 -1.57 -14.69 -2.67
N ARG A 83 -0.72 -15.63 -2.24
CA ARG A 83 -0.10 -16.62 -3.13
C ARG A 83 -1.12 -17.53 -3.79
N GLU A 84 -2.06 -18.09 -3.04
CA GLU A 84 -3.13 -18.93 -3.59
C GLU A 84 -4.01 -18.16 -4.61
N LEU A 85 -4.25 -16.87 -4.35
CA LEU A 85 -4.94 -16.00 -5.30
C LEU A 85 -4.12 -15.73 -6.57
N LEU A 86 -2.80 -15.51 -6.43
CA LEU A 86 -1.89 -15.32 -7.57
C LEU A 86 -1.69 -16.61 -8.37
N GLU A 87 -1.73 -17.79 -7.76
CA GLU A 87 -1.70 -19.07 -8.47
C GLU A 87 -2.93 -19.22 -9.39
N LYS A 88 -4.09 -18.72 -8.95
CA LYS A 88 -5.32 -18.70 -9.76
C LYS A 88 -5.30 -17.61 -10.84
N ASN A 89 -4.69 -16.46 -10.55
CA ASN A 89 -4.58 -15.32 -11.47
C ASN A 89 -3.21 -14.63 -11.38
N PRO A 90 -2.19 -15.14 -12.11
CA PRO A 90 -0.80 -14.66 -11.97
C PRO A 90 -0.58 -13.21 -12.41
N GLU A 91 -1.46 -12.68 -13.26
CA GLU A 91 -1.36 -11.33 -13.83
C GLU A 91 -2.26 -10.32 -13.10
N ASP A 92 -2.82 -10.71 -11.95
CA ASP A 92 -3.68 -9.82 -11.18
C ASP A 92 -2.88 -8.66 -10.57
N LYS A 93 -3.06 -7.47 -11.15
CA LYS A 93 -2.29 -6.28 -10.78
C LYS A 93 -2.44 -5.90 -9.31
N GLU A 94 -3.64 -6.07 -8.75
CA GLU A 94 -3.89 -5.75 -7.34
C GLU A 94 -3.10 -6.68 -6.43
N LEU A 95 -3.08 -7.98 -6.74
CA LEU A 95 -2.33 -8.98 -5.99
C LEU A 95 -0.82 -8.80 -6.16
N LEU A 96 -0.35 -8.51 -7.38
CA LEU A 96 1.06 -8.24 -7.65
C LEU A 96 1.55 -7.00 -6.89
N SER A 97 0.73 -5.95 -6.81
CA SER A 97 1.05 -4.75 -6.04
C SER A 97 1.12 -5.06 -4.54
N PHE A 98 0.18 -5.86 -4.05
CA PHE A 98 0.15 -6.28 -2.65
C PHE A 98 1.34 -7.17 -2.28
N ILE A 99 1.66 -8.19 -3.08
CA ILE A 99 2.77 -9.11 -2.80
C ILE A 99 4.11 -8.38 -2.89
N ALA A 100 4.29 -7.44 -3.82
CA ALA A 100 5.50 -6.63 -3.93
C ALA A 100 5.76 -5.82 -2.63
N TYR A 101 4.74 -5.15 -2.10
CA TYR A 101 4.83 -4.43 -0.82
C TYR A 101 5.15 -5.38 0.35
N TRP A 102 4.57 -6.58 0.38
CA TRP A 102 4.84 -7.54 1.46
C TRP A 102 6.24 -8.14 1.37
N TYR A 103 6.74 -8.42 0.17
CA TYR A 103 8.10 -8.89 -0.02
C TYR A 103 9.14 -7.86 0.44
N GLN A 104 8.87 -6.57 0.28
CA GLN A 104 9.71 -5.52 0.89
C GLN A 104 9.70 -5.61 2.41
N TYR A 105 8.53 -5.73 3.04
CA TYR A 105 8.43 -5.86 4.50
C TYR A 105 9.15 -7.11 5.04
N LEU A 106 9.16 -8.20 4.27
CA LEU A 106 9.82 -9.46 4.61
C LEU A 106 11.31 -9.51 4.20
N ASN A 107 11.89 -8.40 3.73
CA ASN A 107 13.27 -8.32 3.26
C ASN A 107 13.62 -9.33 2.14
N LYS A 108 12.66 -9.61 1.24
CA LYS A 108 12.81 -10.51 0.08
C LYS A 108 12.87 -9.73 -1.22
N LYS A 109 14.04 -9.18 -1.51
CA LYS A 109 14.31 -8.29 -2.66
C LYS A 109 13.85 -8.87 -3.99
N ASP A 110 14.40 -10.01 -4.40
CA ASP A 110 14.16 -10.59 -5.73
C ASP A 110 12.68 -10.87 -5.97
N ASN A 111 11.96 -11.26 -4.92
CA ASN A 111 10.53 -11.49 -5.02
C ASN A 111 9.73 -10.18 -5.20
N ALA A 112 10.13 -9.11 -4.53
CA ALA A 112 9.52 -7.79 -4.73
C ALA A 112 9.79 -7.28 -6.15
N LEU A 113 11.03 -7.44 -6.63
CA LEU A 113 11.45 -7.07 -7.98
C LEU A 113 10.68 -7.85 -9.05
N ASN A 114 10.58 -9.17 -8.93
CA ASN A 114 9.80 -9.99 -9.86
C ASN A 114 8.32 -9.56 -9.94
N ALA A 115 7.72 -9.19 -8.80
CA ALA A 115 6.33 -8.75 -8.74
C ALA A 115 6.13 -7.37 -9.41
N ILE A 116 7.03 -6.41 -9.17
CA ILE A 116 6.93 -5.09 -9.80
C ILE A 116 7.28 -5.13 -11.29
N GLU A 117 8.18 -6.02 -11.71
CA GLU A 117 8.50 -6.24 -13.12
C GLU A 117 7.32 -6.85 -13.89
N ALA A 118 6.55 -7.76 -13.26
CA ALA A 118 5.32 -8.27 -13.85
C ALA A 118 4.28 -7.15 -14.06
N LEU A 119 4.15 -6.22 -13.10
CA LEU A 119 3.29 -5.03 -13.24
C LEU A 119 3.74 -4.14 -14.40
N ILE A 120 5.03 -3.83 -14.48
CA ILE A 120 5.61 -3.02 -15.56
C ILE A 120 5.42 -3.67 -16.92
N LYS A 121 5.58 -5.01 -17.01
CA LYS A 121 5.33 -5.75 -18.23
C LYS A 121 3.88 -5.62 -18.69
N SER A 122 2.94 -5.57 -17.75
CA SER A 122 1.51 -5.40 -18.03
C SER A 122 1.14 -3.98 -18.48
N GLU A 123 1.74 -2.94 -17.87
CA GLU A 123 1.50 -1.53 -18.19
C GLU A 123 2.80 -0.74 -18.16
N GLN A 124 3.46 -0.66 -19.32
CA GLN A 124 4.80 -0.07 -19.44
C GLN A 124 4.81 1.46 -19.30
N ASP A 125 3.66 2.11 -19.43
CA ASP A 125 3.46 3.56 -19.34
C ASP A 125 2.97 4.02 -17.96
N LYS A 126 2.73 3.07 -17.04
CA LYS A 126 2.27 3.35 -15.69
C LYS A 126 3.44 3.79 -14.79
N GLY A 127 3.67 5.10 -14.70
CA GLY A 127 4.76 5.68 -13.90
C GLY A 127 4.77 5.26 -12.43
N GLU A 128 3.61 4.98 -11.83
CA GLU A 128 3.47 4.48 -10.45
C GLU A 128 4.25 3.18 -10.21
N TYR A 129 4.36 2.31 -11.22
CA TYR A 129 5.11 1.06 -11.10
C TYR A 129 6.62 1.28 -11.08
N TYR A 130 7.11 2.27 -11.83
CA TYR A 130 8.52 2.65 -11.78
C TYR A 130 8.88 3.39 -10.48
N ASP A 131 7.96 4.17 -9.91
CA ASP A 131 8.17 4.76 -8.57
C ASP A 131 8.26 3.66 -7.51
N SER A 132 7.38 2.66 -7.58
CA SER A 132 7.41 1.52 -6.66
C SER A 132 8.66 0.66 -6.87
N TYR A 133 9.14 0.48 -8.11
CA TYR A 133 10.42 -0.19 -8.40
C TYR A 133 11.57 0.60 -7.75
N GLY A 134 11.67 1.90 -8.01
CA GLY A 134 12.70 2.73 -7.39
C GLY A 134 12.67 2.68 -5.86
N GLU A 135 11.48 2.65 -5.24
CA GLU A 135 11.35 2.50 -3.80
C GLU A 135 11.85 1.14 -3.29
N ILE A 136 11.58 0.05 -4.02
CA ILE A 136 12.15 -1.26 -3.70
C ILE A 136 13.68 -1.17 -3.73
N LEU A 137 14.27 -0.67 -4.81
CA LEU A 137 15.73 -0.57 -4.98
C LEU A 137 16.38 0.30 -3.89
N MET A 138 15.79 1.46 -3.61
CA MET A 138 16.22 2.39 -2.56
C MET A 138 16.21 1.73 -1.17
N ASN A 139 15.21 0.89 -0.87
CA ASN A 139 15.15 0.16 0.41
C ASN A 139 16.25 -0.91 0.56
N TYR A 140 16.86 -1.33 -0.55
CA TYR A 140 18.02 -2.23 -0.58
C TYR A 140 19.31 -1.52 -0.97
N GLU A 141 19.36 -0.19 -0.81
CA GLU A 141 20.56 0.64 -1.01
C GLU A 141 21.14 0.61 -2.45
N GLU A 142 20.35 0.19 -3.44
CA GLU A 142 20.71 0.27 -4.87
C GLU A 142 20.26 1.63 -5.41
N TYR A 143 20.99 2.67 -5.00
CA TYR A 143 20.60 4.06 -5.24
C TYR A 143 20.74 4.47 -6.71
N GLU A 144 21.76 3.99 -7.43
CA GLU A 144 21.95 4.27 -8.85
C GLU A 144 20.77 3.77 -9.68
N GLU A 145 20.39 2.50 -9.52
CA GLU A 145 19.25 1.90 -10.21
C GLU A 145 17.93 2.54 -9.77
N ALA A 146 17.80 2.87 -8.48
CA ALA A 146 16.62 3.58 -7.97
C ALA A 146 16.43 4.93 -8.66
N VAL A 147 17.52 5.69 -8.87
CA VAL A 147 17.50 6.97 -9.59
C VAL A 147 16.97 6.78 -11.01
N GLU A 148 17.43 5.76 -11.74
CA GLU A 148 16.94 5.48 -13.09
C GLU A 148 15.42 5.22 -13.11
N GLN A 149 14.92 4.40 -12.19
CA GLN A 149 13.49 4.08 -12.13
C GLN A 149 12.65 5.30 -11.73
N PHE A 150 13.10 6.10 -10.76
CA PHE A 150 12.38 7.32 -10.37
C PHE A 150 12.36 8.37 -11.48
N GLN A 151 13.46 8.55 -12.22
CA GLN A 151 13.48 9.44 -13.38
C GLN A 151 12.50 8.98 -14.47
N LYS A 152 12.42 7.66 -14.70
CA LYS A 152 11.44 7.08 -15.61
C LYS A 152 10.00 7.29 -15.13
N ALA A 153 9.73 7.14 -13.83
CA ALA A 153 8.43 7.43 -13.23
C ALA A 153 7.99 8.88 -13.46
N ILE A 154 8.89 9.85 -13.24
CA ILE A 154 8.64 11.28 -13.47
C ILE A 154 8.37 11.55 -14.96
N LYS A 155 9.15 10.95 -15.86
CA LYS A 155 8.97 11.12 -17.31
C LYS A 155 7.62 10.61 -17.78
N LEU A 156 7.14 9.49 -17.26
CA LEU A 156 5.88 8.87 -17.65
C LEU A 156 4.65 9.52 -17.01
N SER A 157 4.79 10.13 -15.83
CA SER A 157 3.66 10.60 -15.05
C SER A 157 3.84 12.03 -14.54
N GLY A 158 4.41 12.93 -15.34
CA GLY A 158 4.93 14.26 -14.94
C GLY A 158 4.10 15.16 -14.01
N SER A 159 2.81 14.89 -13.76
CA SER A 159 1.98 15.53 -12.74
C SER A 159 1.12 14.57 -11.90
N GLY A 160 1.53 13.31 -11.76
CA GLY A 160 0.84 12.29 -10.96
C GLY A 160 0.83 12.63 -9.47
N TRP A 161 -0.14 12.08 -8.74
CA TRP A 161 -0.35 12.35 -7.31
C TRP A 161 0.85 11.95 -6.43
N PHE A 162 1.73 11.07 -6.89
CA PHE A 162 2.91 10.58 -6.17
C PHE A 162 4.19 11.36 -6.49
N ILE A 163 4.19 12.21 -7.53
CA ILE A 163 5.42 12.82 -8.08
C ILE A 163 6.21 13.64 -7.07
N TYR A 164 5.56 14.38 -6.17
CA TYR A 164 6.27 15.14 -5.14
C TYR A 164 7.09 14.23 -4.21
N GLN A 165 6.62 13.01 -3.97
CA GLN A 165 7.30 11.99 -3.17
C GLN A 165 8.50 11.45 -3.96
N THR A 166 8.31 11.15 -5.25
CA THR A 166 9.38 10.71 -6.15
C THR A 166 10.55 11.70 -6.21
N TYR A 167 10.27 13.01 -6.27
CA TYR A 167 11.31 14.04 -6.22
C TYR A 167 12.10 14.01 -4.89
N ILE A 168 11.41 13.81 -3.76
CA ILE A 168 12.09 13.68 -2.46
C ILE A 168 12.92 12.39 -2.42
N LYS A 169 12.39 11.25 -2.85
CA LYS A 169 13.11 9.97 -2.93
C LYS A 169 14.36 10.07 -3.82
N LEU A 170 14.28 10.76 -4.97
CA LEU A 170 15.44 11.06 -5.81
C LEU A 170 16.49 11.89 -5.08
N GLY A 171 16.07 12.93 -4.37
CA GLY A 171 16.97 13.76 -3.59
C GLY A 171 17.70 12.98 -2.50
N ILE A 172 17.02 12.03 -1.85
CA ILE A 172 17.63 11.10 -0.90
C ILE A 172 18.64 10.19 -1.61
N CYS A 173 18.28 9.56 -2.74
CA CYS A 173 19.21 8.71 -3.47
C CYS A 173 20.47 9.49 -3.90
N PHE A 174 20.32 10.71 -4.42
CA PHE A 174 21.48 11.53 -4.79
C PHE A 174 22.35 11.92 -3.60
N LYS A 175 21.77 12.11 -2.41
CA LYS A 175 22.54 12.32 -1.18
C LYS A 175 23.38 11.09 -0.86
N GLU A 176 22.79 9.90 -0.87
CA GLU A 176 23.51 8.65 -0.57
C GLU A 176 24.58 8.34 -1.63
N LEU A 177 24.40 8.83 -2.85
CA LEU A 177 25.41 8.83 -3.92
C LEU A 177 26.44 9.98 -3.83
N GLU A 178 26.43 10.75 -2.74
CA GLU A 178 27.29 11.91 -2.49
C GLU A 178 27.19 13.03 -3.54
N ASN A 179 26.14 13.03 -4.36
CA ASN A 179 25.84 14.09 -5.32
C ASN A 179 24.94 15.15 -4.66
N TYR A 180 25.56 15.93 -3.76
CA TYR A 180 24.86 16.90 -2.94
C TYR A 180 24.16 18.01 -3.74
N GLU A 181 24.70 18.37 -4.90
CA GLU A 181 24.13 19.40 -5.78
C GLU A 181 22.76 18.96 -6.31
N LEU A 182 22.69 17.75 -6.90
CA LEU A 182 21.43 17.18 -7.35
C LEU A 182 20.52 16.85 -6.16
N ALA A 183 21.05 16.34 -5.05
CA ALA A 183 20.26 16.07 -3.86
C ALA A 183 19.47 17.30 -3.40
N VAL A 184 20.14 18.45 -3.26
CA VAL A 184 19.49 19.71 -2.88
C VAL A 184 18.47 20.17 -3.93
N GLU A 185 18.78 20.04 -5.22
CA GLU A 185 17.85 20.38 -6.31
C GLU A 185 16.54 19.59 -6.21
N TYR A 186 16.65 18.25 -6.14
CA TYR A 186 15.51 17.34 -6.12
C TYR A 186 14.71 17.44 -4.82
N LEU A 187 15.37 17.58 -3.66
CA LEU A 187 14.70 17.79 -2.37
C LEU A 187 13.90 19.11 -2.34
N LYS A 188 14.49 20.22 -2.82
CA LYS A 188 13.78 21.52 -2.88
C LYS A 188 12.58 21.47 -3.82
N LYS A 189 12.74 20.85 -4.98
CA LYS A 189 11.64 20.67 -5.94
C LYS A 189 10.54 19.78 -5.38
N GLY A 190 10.89 18.68 -4.72
CA GLY A 190 9.93 17.82 -4.03
C GLY A 190 9.17 18.56 -2.93
N LYS A 191 9.86 19.39 -2.14
CA LYS A 191 9.24 20.24 -1.11
C LYS A 191 8.28 21.27 -1.71
N GLU A 192 8.66 21.93 -2.80
CA GLU A 192 7.79 22.87 -3.52
C GLU A 192 6.51 22.19 -4.02
N LEU A 193 6.63 21.02 -4.65
CA LEU A 193 5.49 20.26 -5.14
C LEU A 193 4.61 19.75 -4.00
N THR A 194 5.21 19.32 -2.88
CA THR A 194 4.48 18.91 -1.67
C THR A 194 3.65 20.06 -1.11
N ASN A 195 4.18 21.30 -1.14
CA ASN A 195 3.41 22.48 -0.72
C ASN A 195 2.20 22.76 -1.61
N LYS A 196 2.29 22.44 -2.90
CA LYS A 196 1.20 22.61 -3.88
C LYS A 196 0.26 21.40 -3.96
N CYS A 197 0.61 20.24 -3.38
CA CYS A 197 -0.26 19.06 -3.41
C CYS A 197 -1.61 19.37 -2.75
N ILE A 198 -2.66 18.77 -3.30
CA ILE A 198 -3.92 18.57 -2.58
C ILE A 198 -3.86 17.14 -2.06
N CYS A 199 -3.28 16.99 -0.86
CA CYS A 199 -3.09 15.70 -0.22
C CYS A 199 -3.36 15.79 1.29
N ASP A 200 -3.48 14.64 1.96
CA ASP A 200 -3.71 14.57 3.41
C ASP A 200 -2.69 15.43 4.17
N HIS A 201 -3.16 16.16 5.18
CA HIS A 201 -2.33 17.13 5.90
C HIS A 201 -1.16 16.46 6.65
N ASP A 202 -1.37 15.27 7.21
CA ASP A 202 -0.32 14.53 7.92
C ASP A 202 0.67 13.92 6.94
N LEU A 203 0.19 13.44 5.79
CA LEU A 203 1.05 13.00 4.69
C LEU A 203 1.94 14.14 4.19
N LYS A 204 1.34 15.33 3.98
CA LYS A 204 2.06 16.54 3.57
C LYS A 204 3.14 16.90 4.60
N LYS A 205 2.80 16.95 5.89
CA LYS A 205 3.75 17.23 6.97
C LYS A 205 4.90 16.21 7.00
N LYS A 206 4.60 14.93 6.83
CA LYS A 206 5.61 13.85 6.81
C LYS A 206 6.65 14.12 5.72
N TRP A 207 6.21 14.35 4.48
CA TRP A 207 7.13 14.54 3.36
C TRP A 207 7.93 15.84 3.45
N LEU A 208 7.31 16.93 3.93
CA LEU A 208 8.04 18.17 4.21
C LEU A 208 9.14 17.97 5.26
N ALA A 209 8.82 17.26 6.36
CA ALA A 209 9.79 16.96 7.40
C ALA A 209 10.94 16.10 6.89
N ILE A 210 10.65 15.07 6.08
CA ILE A 210 11.69 14.24 5.44
C ILE A 210 12.62 15.12 4.61
N ALA A 211 12.07 15.96 3.72
CA ALA A 211 12.89 16.83 2.89
C ALA A 211 13.78 17.78 3.72
N ASP A 212 13.25 18.33 4.81
CA ASP A 212 13.99 19.25 5.68
C ASP A 212 15.11 18.57 6.46
N ILE A 213 14.91 17.33 6.91
CA ILE A 213 15.95 16.53 7.57
C ILE A 213 17.13 16.35 6.61
N PHE A 214 16.88 15.84 5.41
CA PHE A 214 17.95 15.57 4.45
C PHE A 214 18.63 16.84 3.93
N LEU A 215 17.90 17.94 3.74
CA LEU A 215 18.52 19.23 3.41
C LEU A 215 19.46 19.70 4.53
N THR A 216 19.05 19.56 5.79
CA THR A 216 19.88 19.94 6.94
C THR A 216 21.12 19.04 7.08
N GLU A 217 21.01 17.75 6.74
CA GLU A 217 22.14 16.83 6.74
C GLU A 217 23.21 17.20 5.72
N ILE A 218 22.81 17.67 4.53
CA ILE A 218 23.74 18.08 3.46
C ILE A 218 24.47 19.39 3.80
N GLU A 219 23.83 20.27 4.58
CA GLU A 219 24.41 21.57 4.97
C GLU A 219 25.43 21.48 6.13
N ARG A 220 25.59 20.32 6.78
CA ARG A 220 26.50 20.09 7.91
C ARG A 220 27.85 19.54 7.47
#